data_AF-A0A0Q4P0L4-F1
#
_entry.id   AF-A0A0Q4P0L4-F1
#
_cell.length_a   1.000
_cell.length_b   1.000
_cell.length_c   1.000
_cell.angle_alpha   90.00
_cell.angle_beta   90.00
_cell.angle_gamma   90.00
#
_symmetry.space_group_name_H-M   'P 1'
#
loop_
_entity.id
_entity.type
_entity.pdbx_description
1 polymer ?
#
loop_
_entity_poly.entity_id
_entity_poly.type
_entity_poly.pdbx_seq_one_letter_code
_entity_poly.pdbx_strand_id
1 'polypeptide(L)'
;MTMTAQTKDNAARNAEFKQRFTAVVSDIVTSGGEDGQAMAMIGHLASDIAASLQQQNWVTAKANMTSEVYNDLLKIFEKRGNEYHQADKTKHAYAIQALAMSLIAATMRSDTQIAEGEKILDAIIDRSVAVYQTQSRKTAH
;
A
#
# COMPACT_ATOMS: atom_id res chain seq x y z
N MET A 1 -4.63 -23.91 27.78
CA MET A 1 -5.81 -23.62 26.92
C MET A 1 -5.66 -22.33 26.10
N THR A 2 -4.46 -21.93 25.68
CA THR A 2 -4.21 -20.62 25.04
C THR A 2 -4.00 -20.67 23.51
N MET A 3 -3.56 -21.80 22.96
CA MET A 3 -3.32 -21.93 21.51
C MET A 3 -4.59 -21.89 20.64
N THR A 4 -5.74 -22.28 21.16
CA THR A 4 -7.01 -22.35 20.41
C THR A 4 -7.75 -21.02 20.32
N ALA A 5 -7.47 -20.08 21.22
CA ALA A 5 -8.06 -18.73 21.18
C ALA A 5 -7.26 -17.82 20.22
N GLN A 6 -5.94 -17.81 20.35
CA GLN A 6 -5.06 -16.95 19.54
C GLN A 6 -5.08 -17.31 18.04
N THR A 7 -5.31 -18.58 17.70
CA THR A 7 -5.50 -19.01 16.30
C THR A 7 -6.83 -18.54 15.71
N LYS A 8 -7.91 -18.48 16.51
CA LYS A 8 -9.22 -17.95 16.08
C LYS A 8 -9.16 -16.43 15.88
N ASP A 9 -8.48 -15.71 16.77
CA ASP A 9 -8.31 -14.26 16.66
C ASP A 9 -7.50 -13.87 15.42
N ASN A 10 -6.43 -14.62 15.13
CA ASN A 10 -5.65 -14.44 13.90
C ASN A 10 -6.47 -14.72 12.64
N ALA A 11 -7.29 -15.76 12.64
CA ALA A 11 -8.16 -16.08 11.51
C ALA A 11 -9.22 -14.99 11.27
N ALA A 12 -9.86 -14.49 12.33
CA ALA A 12 -10.84 -13.41 12.22
C ALA A 12 -10.20 -12.12 11.69
N ARG A 13 -9.04 -11.73 12.22
CA ARG A 13 -8.28 -10.57 11.73
C ARG A 13 -7.87 -10.72 10.27
N ASN A 14 -7.41 -11.90 9.86
CA ASN A 14 -7.02 -12.16 8.48
C ASN A 14 -8.23 -12.09 7.53
N ALA A 15 -9.40 -12.55 7.96
CA ALA A 15 -10.65 -12.45 7.20
C ALA A 15 -11.11 -10.99 7.04
N GLU A 16 -11.04 -10.20 8.12
CA GLU A 16 -11.35 -8.77 8.09
C GLU A 16 -10.40 -8.01 7.14
N PHE A 17 -9.09 -8.29 7.25
CA PHE A 17 -8.10 -7.73 6.33
C PHE A 17 -8.43 -8.08 4.88
N LYS A 18 -8.70 -9.37 4.59
CA LYS A 18 -9.02 -9.83 3.24
C LYS A 18 -10.23 -9.12 2.65
N GLN A 19 -11.28 -8.92 3.44
CA GLN A 19 -12.48 -8.19 3.02
C GLN A 19 -12.15 -6.74 2.67
N ARG A 20 -11.44 -6.03 3.55
CA ARG A 20 -11.04 -4.63 3.32
C ARG A 20 -10.08 -4.51 2.14
N PHE A 21 -9.13 -5.42 2.04
CA PHE A 21 -8.16 -5.50 0.94
C PHE A 21 -8.88 -5.65 -0.40
N THR A 22 -9.83 -6.57 -0.50
CA THR A 22 -10.60 -6.80 -1.73
C THR A 22 -11.41 -5.56 -2.11
N ALA A 23 -12.01 -4.88 -1.13
CA ALA A 23 -12.74 -3.63 -1.37
C ALA A 23 -11.81 -2.52 -1.92
N VAL A 24 -10.62 -2.35 -1.34
CA VAL A 24 -9.62 -1.36 -1.82
C VAL A 24 -9.11 -1.72 -3.22
N VAL A 25 -8.80 -2.98 -3.48
CA VAL A 25 -8.34 -3.42 -4.81
C VAL A 25 -9.44 -3.22 -5.85
N SER A 26 -10.69 -3.53 -5.52
CA SER A 26 -11.82 -3.28 -6.43
C SER A 26 -12.03 -1.79 -6.68
N ASP A 27 -11.97 -0.98 -5.61
CA ASP A 27 -12.14 0.46 -5.67
C ASP A 27 -11.06 1.11 -6.52
N ILE A 28 -9.78 0.81 -6.29
CA ILE A 28 -8.67 1.42 -7.01
C ILE A 28 -8.62 0.98 -8.49
N VAL A 29 -9.03 -0.25 -8.81
CA VAL A 29 -9.14 -0.71 -10.20
C VAL A 29 -10.26 0.03 -10.93
N THR A 30 -11.37 0.31 -10.25
CA THR A 30 -12.54 0.95 -10.86
C THR A 30 -12.38 2.47 -10.96
N SER A 31 -11.94 3.11 -9.87
CA SER A 31 -11.89 4.57 -9.72
C SER A 31 -10.50 5.17 -9.96
N GLY A 32 -9.44 4.35 -9.92
CA GLY A 32 -8.06 4.86 -10.00
C GLY A 32 -7.72 5.52 -11.34
N GLY A 33 -8.44 5.18 -12.42
CA GLY A 33 -8.33 5.90 -13.68
C GLY A 33 -9.00 7.29 -13.66
N GLU A 34 -9.95 7.51 -12.77
CA GLU A 34 -10.76 8.74 -12.69
C GLU A 34 -10.16 9.74 -11.69
N ASP A 35 -9.57 9.28 -10.58
CA ASP A 35 -8.89 10.15 -9.61
C ASP A 35 -7.37 10.22 -9.86
N GLY A 36 -7.00 10.98 -10.90
CA GLY A 36 -5.60 11.24 -11.23
C GLY A 36 -4.81 11.90 -10.10
N GLN A 37 -5.46 12.62 -9.18
CA GLN A 37 -4.78 13.23 -8.03
C GLN A 37 -4.46 12.19 -6.95
N ALA A 38 -5.37 11.26 -6.66
CA ALA A 38 -5.08 10.14 -5.77
C ALA A 38 -3.95 9.26 -6.32
N MET A 39 -3.95 8.96 -7.63
CA MET A 39 -2.87 8.20 -8.26
C MET A 39 -1.53 8.95 -8.22
N ALA A 40 -1.53 10.26 -8.47
CA ALA A 40 -0.32 11.08 -8.34
C ALA A 40 0.23 11.04 -6.89
N MET A 41 -0.65 11.10 -5.89
CA MET A 41 -0.26 11.00 -4.49
C MET A 41 0.35 9.65 -4.13
N ILE A 42 -0.25 8.55 -4.62
CA ILE A 42 0.29 7.19 -4.47
C ILE A 42 1.68 7.12 -5.12
N GLY A 43 1.80 7.59 -6.37
CA GLY A 43 3.06 7.59 -7.11
C GLY A 43 4.16 8.37 -6.40
N HIS A 44 3.85 9.57 -5.90
CA HIS A 44 4.77 10.39 -5.12
C HIS A 44 5.26 9.67 -3.86
N LEU A 45 4.33 9.24 -2.99
CA LEU A 45 4.69 8.60 -1.72
C LEU A 45 5.46 7.29 -1.93
N ALA A 46 5.02 6.47 -2.88
CA ALA A 46 5.71 5.23 -3.23
C ALA A 46 7.12 5.48 -3.79
N SER A 47 7.28 6.50 -4.63
CA SER A 47 8.58 6.89 -5.18
C SER A 47 9.52 7.38 -4.08
N ASP A 48 9.02 8.20 -3.16
CA ASP A 48 9.82 8.71 -2.02
C ASP A 48 10.27 7.57 -1.10
N ILE A 49 9.38 6.63 -0.78
CA ILE A 49 9.73 5.48 0.05
C ILE A 49 10.74 4.60 -0.67
N ALA A 50 10.52 4.26 -1.94
CA ALA A 50 11.46 3.47 -2.72
C ALA A 50 12.84 4.14 -2.78
N ALA A 51 12.89 5.46 -3.03
CA ALA A 51 14.12 6.24 -3.04
C ALA A 51 14.82 6.23 -1.67
N SER A 52 14.09 6.38 -0.58
CA SER A 52 14.64 6.31 0.79
C SER A 52 15.25 4.95 1.12
N LEU A 53 14.74 3.88 0.50
CA LEU A 53 15.24 2.50 0.60
C LEU A 53 16.26 2.16 -0.50
N GLN A 54 16.69 3.15 -1.29
CA GLN A 54 17.62 3.01 -2.41
C GLN A 54 17.16 1.97 -3.46
N GLN A 55 15.85 1.85 -3.65
CA GLN A 55 15.24 0.97 -4.65
C GLN A 55 14.61 1.79 -5.78
N GLN A 56 14.49 1.16 -6.95
CA GLN A 56 13.97 1.81 -8.15
C GLN A 56 12.44 2.03 -8.11
N ASN A 57 11.72 1.11 -7.48
CA ASN A 57 10.25 1.10 -7.46
C ASN A 57 9.73 0.44 -6.18
N TRP A 58 8.41 0.50 -5.98
CA TRP A 58 7.76 0.03 -4.77
C TRP A 58 7.84 -1.48 -4.60
N VAL A 59 7.65 -2.24 -5.68
CA VAL A 59 7.72 -3.71 -5.62
C VAL A 59 9.09 -4.19 -5.18
N THR A 60 10.15 -3.58 -5.71
CA THR A 60 11.54 -3.90 -5.33
C THR A 60 11.83 -3.46 -3.90
N ALA A 61 11.31 -2.30 -3.47
CA ALA A 61 11.35 -1.84 -2.09
C ALA A 61 10.71 -2.85 -1.13
N LYS A 62 9.53 -3.37 -1.44
CA LYS A 62 8.86 -4.40 -0.65
C LYS A 62 9.61 -5.73 -0.63
N ALA A 63 10.19 -6.14 -1.74
CA ALA A 63 10.90 -7.41 -1.81
C ALA A 63 12.20 -7.42 -0.99
N ASN A 64 12.88 -6.27 -0.92
CA ASN A 64 14.20 -6.14 -0.29
C ASN A 64 14.17 -5.57 1.14
N MET A 65 13.03 -5.10 1.64
CA MET A 65 12.97 -4.52 2.98
C MET A 65 13.16 -5.58 4.08
N THR A 66 13.84 -5.17 5.15
CA THR A 66 13.97 -5.99 6.36
C THR A 66 12.67 -5.96 7.17
N SER A 67 12.50 -6.93 8.07
CA SER A 67 11.35 -6.95 8.98
C SER A 67 11.29 -5.73 9.91
N GLU A 68 12.43 -5.14 10.24
CA GLU A 68 12.50 -3.90 11.03
C GLU A 68 11.92 -2.72 10.23
N VAL A 69 12.42 -2.52 9.01
CA VAL A 69 11.92 -1.47 8.09
C VAL A 69 10.43 -1.66 7.80
N TYR A 70 9.98 -2.90 7.61
CA TYR A 70 8.56 -3.24 7.45
C TYR A 70 7.72 -2.74 8.64
N ASN A 71 8.12 -3.08 9.86
CA ASN A 71 7.36 -2.72 11.07
C ASN A 71 7.34 -1.21 11.30
N ASP A 72 8.45 -0.53 11.05
CA ASP A 72 8.52 0.92 11.21
C ASP A 72 7.70 1.65 10.15
N LEU A 73 7.74 1.17 8.89
CA LEU A 73 6.92 1.73 7.83
C LEU A 73 5.43 1.55 8.11
N LEU A 74 5.01 0.40 8.66
CA LEU A 74 3.62 0.21 9.10
C LEU A 74 3.20 1.19 10.19
N LYS A 75 4.03 1.43 11.21
CA LYS A 75 3.73 2.44 12.24
C LYS A 75 3.63 3.84 11.64
N ILE A 76 4.49 4.17 10.68
CA ILE A 76 4.44 5.45 9.97
C ILE A 76 3.13 5.57 9.17
N PHE A 77 2.72 4.51 8.48
CA PHE A 77 1.46 4.49 7.74
C PHE A 77 0.25 4.61 8.65
N GLU A 78 0.21 3.90 9.78
CA GLU A 78 -0.85 4.03 10.77
C GLU A 78 -0.96 5.47 11.29
N LYS A 79 0.17 6.05 11.71
CA LYS A 79 0.22 7.43 12.21
C LYS A 79 -0.23 8.43 11.15
N ARG A 80 0.39 8.42 9.97
CA ARG A 80 0.08 9.39 8.90
C ARG A 80 -1.33 9.20 8.35
N GLY A 81 -1.79 7.96 8.22
CA GLY A 81 -3.14 7.64 7.79
C GLY A 81 -4.18 8.26 8.73
N ASN A 82 -3.98 8.10 10.05
CA ASN A 82 -4.84 8.71 11.07
C ASN A 82 -4.79 10.24 11.04
N GLU A 83 -3.59 10.83 10.94
CA GLU A 83 -3.41 12.29 10.81
C GLU A 83 -4.14 12.84 9.57
N TYR A 84 -4.02 12.18 8.42
CA TYR A 84 -4.70 12.61 7.20
C TYR A 84 -6.22 12.43 7.28
N HIS A 85 -6.70 11.36 7.92
CA HIS A 85 -8.11 11.15 8.15
C HIS A 85 -8.71 12.23 9.07
N GLN A 86 -8.00 12.58 10.15
CA GLN A 86 -8.42 13.65 11.08
C GLN A 86 -8.38 15.04 10.44
N ALA A 87 -7.53 15.24 9.44
CA ALA A 87 -7.39 16.50 8.71
C ALA A 87 -8.27 16.57 7.44
N ASP A 88 -9.24 15.65 7.25
CA ASP A 88 -10.09 15.54 6.06
C ASP A 88 -9.32 15.43 4.73
N LYS A 89 -8.05 15.01 4.78
CA LYS A 89 -7.18 14.79 3.62
C LYS A 89 -7.40 13.39 3.05
N THR A 90 -8.62 13.12 2.62
CA THR A 90 -9.09 11.79 2.17
C THR A 90 -8.18 11.13 1.13
N LYS A 91 -7.67 11.90 0.16
CA LYS A 91 -6.73 11.39 -0.87
C LYS A 91 -5.37 10.97 -0.32
N HIS A 92 -4.87 11.66 0.70
CA HIS A 92 -3.62 11.30 1.35
C HIS A 92 -3.80 10.05 2.23
N ALA A 93 -4.92 9.99 2.97
CA ALA A 93 -5.29 8.82 3.73
C ALA A 93 -5.46 7.59 2.82
N TYR A 94 -6.11 7.77 1.67
CA TYR A 94 -6.27 6.72 0.66
C TYR A 94 -4.93 6.21 0.11
N ALA A 95 -4.00 7.12 -0.23
CA ALA A 95 -2.69 6.73 -0.72
C ALA A 95 -1.91 5.91 0.31
N ILE A 96 -1.94 6.34 1.58
CA ILE A 96 -1.32 5.59 2.68
C ILE A 96 -2.00 4.23 2.88
N GLN A 97 -3.33 4.17 2.81
CA GLN A 97 -4.09 2.92 2.91
C GLN A 97 -3.71 1.94 1.79
N ALA A 98 -3.62 2.39 0.54
CA ALA A 98 -3.20 1.54 -0.58
C ALA A 98 -1.80 0.97 -0.37
N LEU A 99 -0.83 1.79 0.06
CA LEU A 99 0.54 1.35 0.34
C LEU A 99 0.60 0.38 1.52
N ALA A 100 -0.12 0.65 2.61
CA ALA A 100 -0.19 -0.23 3.76
C ALA A 100 -0.82 -1.58 3.43
N MET A 101 -1.91 -1.58 2.66
CA MET A 101 -2.57 -2.80 2.19
C MET A 101 -1.65 -3.65 1.31
N SER A 102 -0.95 -3.03 0.37
CA SER A 102 0.07 -3.69 -0.46
C SER A 102 1.21 -4.30 0.37
N LEU A 103 1.62 -3.59 1.43
CA LEU A 103 2.67 -4.04 2.35
C LEU A 103 2.23 -5.24 3.20
N ILE A 104 1.04 -5.19 3.80
CA ILE A 104 0.50 -6.29 4.62
C ILE A 104 0.22 -7.53 3.75
N ALA A 105 -0.33 -7.33 2.55
CA ALA A 105 -0.64 -8.42 1.62
C ALA A 105 0.59 -9.27 1.28
N ALA A 106 1.78 -8.66 1.19
CA ALA A 106 3.04 -9.36 0.96
C ALA A 106 3.36 -10.45 2.00
N THR A 107 2.84 -10.30 3.23
CA THR A 107 3.00 -11.26 4.34
C THR A 107 1.93 -12.36 4.37
N MET A 108 0.88 -12.23 3.55
CA MET A 108 -0.30 -13.10 3.56
C MET A 108 -0.49 -13.86 2.23
N ARG A 109 0.58 -13.99 1.43
CA ARG A 109 0.57 -14.63 0.09
C ARG A 109 0.17 -16.10 0.08
N SER A 110 0.03 -16.74 1.24
CA SER A 110 -0.55 -18.09 1.34
C SER A 110 -2.03 -18.12 0.94
N ASP A 111 -2.74 -16.99 1.02
CA ASP A 111 -4.08 -16.83 0.46
C ASP A 111 -3.98 -16.38 -1.01
N THR A 112 -4.49 -17.20 -1.92
CA THR A 112 -4.38 -16.97 -3.37
C THR A 112 -5.06 -15.68 -3.82
N GLN A 113 -6.19 -15.32 -3.21
CA GLN A 113 -6.91 -14.10 -3.56
C GLN A 113 -6.14 -12.86 -3.11
N ILE A 114 -5.49 -12.92 -1.94
CA ILE A 114 -4.59 -11.86 -1.48
C ILE A 114 -3.39 -11.75 -2.41
N ALA A 115 -2.77 -12.87 -2.78
CA ALA A 115 -1.61 -12.87 -3.67
C ALA A 115 -1.93 -12.29 -5.06
N GLU A 116 -3.10 -12.58 -5.62
CA GLU A 116 -3.55 -12.01 -6.90
C GLU A 116 -3.87 -10.51 -6.77
N GLY A 117 -4.63 -10.13 -5.74
CA GLY A 117 -4.93 -8.71 -5.50
C GLY A 117 -3.69 -7.88 -5.19
N GLU A 118 -2.67 -8.46 -4.53
CA GLU A 118 -1.40 -7.78 -4.27
C GLU A 118 -0.71 -7.43 -5.58
N LYS A 119 -0.62 -8.38 -6.53
CA LYS A 119 -0.01 -8.13 -7.84
C LYS A 119 -0.71 -7.01 -8.60
N ILE A 120 -2.05 -6.97 -8.53
CA ILE A 120 -2.85 -5.91 -9.17
C ILE A 120 -2.54 -4.55 -8.53
N LEU A 121 -2.61 -4.49 -7.20
CA LEU A 121 -2.34 -3.26 -6.44
C LEU A 121 -0.91 -2.75 -6.67
N ASP A 122 0.06 -3.65 -6.67
CA ASP A 122 1.47 -3.37 -6.93
C ASP A 122 1.69 -2.79 -8.33
N ALA A 123 1.06 -3.39 -9.35
CA ALA A 123 1.15 -2.89 -10.71
C ALA A 123 0.58 -1.47 -10.85
N ILE A 124 -0.51 -1.15 -10.12
CA ILE A 124 -1.10 0.20 -10.10
C ILE A 124 -0.16 1.19 -9.39
N ILE A 125 0.42 0.79 -8.27
CA ILE A 125 1.37 1.64 -7.52
C ILE A 125 2.61 1.92 -8.39
N ASP A 126 3.25 0.90 -8.97
CA ASP A 126 4.43 1.08 -9.80
C ASP A 126 4.15 1.90 -11.07
N ARG A 127 2.96 1.72 -11.68
CA ARG A 127 2.53 2.59 -12.79
C ARG A 127 2.41 4.04 -12.34
N SER A 128 1.85 4.28 -11.16
CA SER A 128 1.72 5.62 -10.59
C SER A 128 3.09 6.24 -10.29
N VAL A 129 4.03 5.46 -9.76
CA VAL A 129 5.44 5.86 -9.58
C VAL A 129 6.07 6.27 -10.91
N ALA A 130 5.93 5.46 -11.96
CA ALA A 130 6.50 5.75 -13.27
C ALA A 130 5.92 7.03 -13.89
N VAL A 131 4.61 7.26 -13.75
CA VAL A 131 3.95 8.50 -14.20
C VAL A 131 4.49 9.70 -13.42
N TYR A 132 4.57 9.61 -12.10
CA TYR A 132 5.10 10.68 -11.25
C TYR A 132 6.56 11.03 -11.58
N GLN A 133 7.43 10.02 -11.73
CA GLN A 133 8.83 10.20 -12.12
C GLN A 133 8.97 10.83 -13.51
N THR A 134 8.09 10.48 -14.45
CA THR A 134 8.09 11.08 -15.79
C THR A 134 7.67 12.55 -15.74
N GLN A 135 6.65 12.87 -14.93
CA GLN A 135 6.16 14.25 -14.79
C GLN A 135 7.16 15.16 -14.07
N SER A 136 7.77 14.69 -12.99
CA SER A 136 8.80 15.43 -12.23
C SER A 136 10.05 15.72 -13.07
N ARG A 137 10.49 14.78 -13.92
CA ARG A 137 11.59 15.01 -14.88
C ARG A 137 11.25 16.08 -15.92
N LYS A 138 9.98 16.15 -16.37
CA LYS A 138 9.53 17.16 -17.35
C LYS A 138 9.48 18.57 -16.76
N THR A 139 9.30 18.71 -15.44
CA THR A 139 9.22 20.01 -14.77
C THR A 139 10.58 20.55 -14.31
N ALA A 140 11.63 19.72 -14.34
CA ALA A 140 13.00 20.10 -13.99
C ALA A 140 13.82 20.67 -15.18
N HIS A 141 13.17 20.89 -16.32
CA HIS A 141 13.71 21.51 -17.53
C HIS A 141 13.05 22.85 -17.80
#